data_AF-A0AAW7YVI9-F1
#
_entry.id   AF-A0AAW7YVI9-F1
#
_cell.length_a   1.000
_cell.length_b   1.000
_cell.length_c   1.000
_cell.angle_alpha   90.00
_cell.angle_beta   90.00
_cell.angle_gamma   90.00
#
_symmetry.space_group_name_H-M   'P 1'
#
loop_
_entity.id
_entity.type
_entity.pdbx_description
1 polymer ?
#
loop_
_entity_poly.entity_id
_entity_poly.type
_entity_poly.pdbx_seq_one_letter_code
_entity_poly.pdbx_strand_id
1 'polypeptide(L)'
;AILWNDGRADGICNALDQDHPTLAKIAGVRPMPGFTAPKIAWLAAHEPDTYSKIHRICLPKDYLGLWLHNTHVTDRCDAAGTWW
;
A
#
# COMPACT_ATOMS: atom_id res chain seq x y z
N ALA A 1 -5.99 8.37 -6.22
CA ALA A 1 -5.71 7.63 -4.97
C ALA A 1 -6.62 6.39 -4.91
N ILE A 2 -6.16 5.27 -4.34
CA ILE A 2 -6.97 4.06 -4.15
C ILE A 2 -7.31 3.94 -2.67
N LEU A 3 -8.58 4.14 -2.31
CA LEU A 3 -9.02 4.30 -0.92
C LEU A 3 -9.12 2.98 -0.15
N TRP A 4 -9.18 3.05 1.18
CA TRP A 4 -9.14 1.88 2.08
C TRP A 4 -10.28 0.87 1.87
N ASN A 5 -11.42 1.31 1.32
CA ASN A 5 -12.59 0.48 1.01
C ASN A 5 -12.58 -0.12 -0.41
N ASP A 6 -11.50 0.08 -1.16
CA ASP A 6 -11.34 -0.49 -2.50
C ASP A 6 -10.93 -1.97 -2.43
N GLY A 7 -11.66 -2.84 -3.15
CA GLY A 7 -11.49 -4.29 -3.16
C GLY A 7 -10.69 -4.84 -4.34
N ARG A 8 -10.15 -4.02 -5.25
CA ARG A 8 -9.61 -4.50 -6.54
C ARG A 8 -8.43 -5.47 -6.40
N ALA A 9 -7.72 -5.42 -5.28
CA ALA A 9 -6.52 -6.20 -5.02
C ALA A 9 -6.77 -7.54 -4.30
N ASP A 10 -8.03 -7.99 -4.19
CA ASP A 10 -8.37 -9.20 -3.42
C ASP A 10 -7.63 -10.46 -3.94
N GLY A 11 -7.55 -10.64 -5.26
CA GLY A 11 -6.79 -11.72 -5.86
C GLY A 11 -5.28 -11.67 -5.59
N ILE A 12 -4.73 -10.46 -5.40
CA ILE A 12 -3.31 -10.25 -5.08
C ILE A 12 -3.01 -10.59 -3.62
N CYS A 13 -3.96 -10.35 -2.70
CA CYS A 13 -3.77 -10.66 -1.27
C CYS A 13 -3.50 -12.15 -1.03
N ASN A 14 -4.20 -13.04 -1.74
CA ASN A 14 -3.97 -14.48 -1.62
C ASN A 14 -2.56 -14.90 -2.07
N ALA A 15 -2.07 -14.32 -3.16
CA ALA A 15 -0.71 -14.57 -3.64
C ALA A 15 0.33 -14.05 -2.64
N LEU A 16 0.15 -12.82 -2.13
CA LEU A 16 1.06 -12.24 -1.12
C LEU A 16 1.14 -13.05 0.17
N ASP A 17 0.00 -13.58 0.65
CA ASP A 17 -0.02 -14.41 1.87
C ASP A 17 0.69 -15.76 1.66
N GLN A 18 0.66 -16.30 0.44
CA GLN A 18 1.32 -17.55 0.07
C GLN A 18 2.83 -17.38 -0.21
N ASP A 19 3.20 -16.35 -0.97
CA ASP A 19 4.57 -16.09 -1.41
C ASP A 19 5.44 -15.50 -0.29
N HIS A 20 4.80 -14.77 0.65
CA HIS A 20 5.47 -14.08 1.75
C HIS A 20 4.83 -14.38 3.12
N PRO A 21 4.81 -15.64 3.57
CA PRO A 21 4.08 -16.06 4.77
C PRO A 21 4.62 -15.44 6.07
N THR A 22 5.85 -14.90 6.05
CA THR A 22 6.46 -14.22 7.20
C THR A 22 5.96 -12.78 7.38
N LEU A 23 5.47 -12.12 6.32
CA LEU A 23 5.03 -10.73 6.39
C LEU A 23 3.78 -10.56 7.24
N ALA A 24 2.84 -11.51 7.18
CA ALA A 24 1.67 -11.48 8.07
C ALA A 24 2.06 -11.54 9.56
N LYS A 25 3.14 -12.25 9.90
CA LYS A 25 3.69 -12.30 11.26
C LYS A 25 4.35 -10.99 11.66
N ILE A 26 5.07 -10.35 10.75
CA ILE A 26 5.75 -9.07 10.98
C ILE A 26 4.73 -7.94 11.12
N ALA A 27 3.76 -7.87 10.22
CA ALA A 27 2.70 -6.86 10.22
C ALA A 27 1.65 -7.09 11.32
N GLY A 28 1.56 -8.31 11.87
CA GLY A 28 0.56 -8.71 12.85
C GLY A 28 -0.84 -8.93 12.26
N VAL A 29 -0.97 -8.93 10.93
CA VAL A 29 -2.24 -9.08 10.21
C VAL A 29 -1.99 -9.65 8.80
N ARG A 30 -2.94 -10.46 8.31
CA ARG A 30 -2.94 -10.94 6.91
C ARG A 30 -3.16 -9.79 5.93
N PRO A 31 -2.67 -9.88 4.68
CA PRO A 31 -2.92 -8.84 3.69
C PRO A 31 -4.42 -8.74 3.40
N MET A 32 -4.94 -7.51 3.37
CA MET A 32 -6.31 -7.19 2.98
C MET A 32 -6.29 -6.23 1.79
N PRO A 33 -7.28 -6.27 0.88
CA PRO A 33 -7.25 -5.47 -0.34
C PRO A 33 -7.26 -3.96 -0.07
N GLY A 34 -7.71 -3.54 1.11
CA GLY A 34 -7.69 -2.16 1.56
C GLY A 34 -6.29 -1.61 1.91
N PHE A 35 -5.29 -2.47 2.13
CA PHE A 35 -3.92 -2.05 2.44
C PHE A 35 -3.15 -1.54 1.23
N THR A 36 -2.10 -0.78 1.48
CA THR A 36 -1.33 -0.10 0.43
C THR A 36 -0.52 -1.08 -0.42
N ALA A 37 0.25 -2.00 0.18
CA ALA A 37 1.13 -2.90 -0.57
C ALA A 37 0.37 -3.80 -1.59
N PRO A 38 -0.77 -4.44 -1.26
CA PRO A 38 -1.54 -5.20 -2.25
C PRO A 38 -2.01 -4.35 -3.43
N LYS A 39 -2.38 -3.09 -3.22
CA LYS A 39 -2.79 -2.17 -4.30
C LYS A 39 -1.63 -1.78 -5.21
N ILE A 40 -0.43 -1.64 -4.65
CA ILE A 40 0.77 -1.32 -5.43
C ILE A 40 1.20 -2.54 -6.25
N ALA A 41 1.12 -3.75 -5.69
CA ALA A 41 1.32 -4.99 -6.44
C ALA A 41 0.25 -5.19 -7.53
N TRP A 42 -1.01 -4.84 -7.24
CA TRP A 42 -2.07 -4.82 -8.26
C TRP A 42 -1.73 -3.86 -9.42
N LEU A 43 -1.23 -2.65 -9.11
CA LEU A 43 -0.80 -1.67 -10.10
C LEU A 43 0.33 -2.22 -10.98
N ALA A 44 1.31 -2.90 -10.39
CA ALA A 44 2.41 -3.52 -11.12
C ALA A 44 1.90 -4.57 -12.13
N ALA A 45 0.88 -5.34 -11.76
CA ALA A 45 0.31 -6.39 -12.60
C ALA A 45 -0.64 -5.87 -13.70
N HIS A 46 -1.41 -4.81 -13.42
CA HIS A 46 -2.51 -4.37 -14.30
C HIS A 46 -2.23 -3.04 -15.02
N GLU A 47 -1.41 -2.17 -14.43
CA GLU A 47 -1.08 -0.85 -14.97
C GLU A 47 0.45 -0.61 -14.92
N PRO A 48 1.26 -1.43 -15.61
CA PRO A 48 2.72 -1.40 -15.50
C PRO A 48 3.32 -0.04 -15.90
N ASP A 49 2.73 0.65 -16.87
CA ASP A 49 3.16 1.99 -17.28
C ASP A 49 2.96 3.03 -16.16
N THR A 50 1.84 2.94 -15.42
CA THR A 50 1.60 3.79 -14.25
C THR A 50 2.56 3.43 -13.12
N TYR A 51 2.73 2.13 -12.85
CA TYR A 51 3.65 1.63 -11.83
C TYR A 51 5.10 2.09 -12.08
N SER A 52 5.56 2.04 -13.33
CA SER A 52 6.92 2.45 -13.71
C SER A 52 7.24 3.92 -13.42
N LYS A 53 6.22 4.77 -13.29
CA LYS A 53 6.35 6.21 -13.01
C LYS A 53 6.32 6.54 -11.52
N ILE A 54 6.12 5.55 -10.64
CA ILE A 54 6.07 5.78 -9.20
C ILE A 54 7.45 6.22 -8.71
N HIS A 55 7.50 7.45 -8.17
CA HIS A 55 8.68 7.95 -7.47
C HIS A 55 8.51 7.89 -5.95
N ARG A 56 7.28 8.09 -5.47
CA ARG A 56 6.92 8.11 -4.05
C ARG A 56 5.48 7.64 -3.87
N ILE A 57 5.21 6.99 -2.75
CA ILE A 57 3.88 6.58 -2.32
C ILE A 57 3.61 7.27 -0.99
N CYS A 58 2.42 7.84 -0.83
CA CYS A 58 2.01 8.56 0.38
C CYS A 58 0.58 8.18 0.75
N LEU A 59 0.29 8.17 2.04
CA LEU A 59 -1.06 8.00 2.56
C LEU A 59 -1.84 9.32 2.42
N PRO A 60 -3.18 9.31 2.48
CA PRO A 60 -3.97 10.52 2.26
C PRO A 60 -3.56 11.71 3.14
N LYS A 61 -3.29 11.46 4.44
CA LYS A 61 -2.83 12.52 5.34
C LYS A 61 -1.42 13.02 5.00
N ASP A 62 -0.56 12.14 4.52
CA ASP A 62 0.83 12.46 4.21
C ASP A 62 0.93 13.29 2.92
N TYR A 63 0.00 13.08 1.97
CA TYR A 63 -0.13 13.94 0.80
C TYR A 63 -0.55 15.37 1.19
N LEU A 64 -1.50 15.51 2.14
CA LEU A 64 -1.86 16.81 2.69
C LEU A 64 -0.66 17.43 3.43
N GLY A 65 0.07 16.64 4.21
CA GLY A 65 1.29 17.06 4.88
C GLY A 65 2.34 17.58 3.90
N LEU A 66 2.58 16.85 2.80
CA LEU A 66 3.48 17.30 1.74
C LEU A 66 3.08 18.67 1.20
N TRP A 67 1.79 18.93 0.98
CA TRP A 67 1.32 20.24 0.54
C TRP A 67 1.54 21.33 1.60
N LEU A 68 1.28 21.03 2.88
CA LEU A 68 1.36 22.00 3.98
C LEU A 68 2.79 22.35 4.40
N HIS A 69 3.69 21.35 4.44
CA HIS A 69 5.03 21.49 5.03
C HIS A 69 6.15 20.97 4.11
N ASN A 70 5.86 20.68 2.84
CA ASN A 70 6.82 20.30 1.80
C ASN A 70 7.79 19.17 2.21
N THR A 71 7.31 18.22 3.01
CA THR A 71 8.14 17.14 3.56
C THR A 71 7.40 15.81 3.43
N HIS A 72 8.11 14.77 3.00
CA HIS A 72 7.58 13.41 2.92
C HIS A 72 7.81 12.68 4.22
N VAL A 73 6.80 12.71 5.08
CA VAL A 73 6.81 12.05 6.39
C VAL A 73 5.47 11.39 6.63
N THR A 74 5.51 10.33 7.42
CA THR A 74 4.33 9.65 7.97
C THR A 74 4.61 9.31 9.43
N ASP A 75 3.58 8.92 10.17
CA ASP A 75 3.74 8.43 11.54
C ASP A 75 3.61 6.90 11.58
N ARG A 76 3.99 6.31 12.72
CA ARG A 76 4.03 4.85 12.85
C ARG A 76 2.66 4.18 12.74
N CYS A 77 1.59 4.87 13.15
CA CYS A 77 0.24 4.29 13.14
C CYS A 77 -0.25 4.11 11.70
N ASP A 78 -0.16 5.16 10.88
CA ASP A 78 -0.63 5.09 9.50
C ASP A 78 0.32 4.24 8.62
N ALA A 79 1.64 4.31 8.88
CA ALA A 79 2.62 3.45 8.22
C ALA A 79 2.36 1.96 8.46
N ALA A 80 1.92 1.56 9.66
CA ALA A 80 1.61 0.16 9.97
C ALA A 80 0.47 -0.40 9.09
N GLY A 81 -0.48 0.44 8.66
CA GLY A 81 -1.58 0.05 7.77
C GLY A 81 -1.18 -0.17 6.32
N THR A 82 0.10 0.00 5.97
CA THR A 82 0.57 -0.17 4.59
C THR A 82 0.84 -1.62 4.19
N TRP A 83 1.12 -2.50 5.16
CA TRP A 83 1.58 -3.87 4.93
C TRP A 83 2.89 -3.93 4.12
N TRP A 84 3.84 -3.03 4.37
CA TRP A 84 5.15 -2.98 3.70
C TRP A 84 6.19 -3.93 4.29
#